data_AF-A0A094I1X3-F1
#
_entry.id   AF-A0A094I1X3-F1
#
_cell.length_a   1.000
_cell.length_b   1.000
_cell.length_c   1.000
_cell.angle_alpha   90.00
_cell.angle_beta   90.00
_cell.angle_gamma   90.00
#
_symmetry.space_group_name_H-M   'P 1'
#
loop_
_entity.id
_entity.type
_entity.pdbx_description
1 polymer ?
#
loop_
_entity_poly.entity_id
_entity_poly.type
_entity_poly.pdbx_seq_one_letter_code
_entity_poly.pdbx_strand_id
1 'polypeptide(L)'
;KRKSEDDEERMQDTKGEALSYVSKKAKNEDEKQRSAGYHLMIPVIPPQFSAAKCHHAEKLANHIHSQLGLAILPTDVKLITKPEDLYQWSILTPGKAALFNKQLSKHSTGAYIDLCNGVGVHFKAVLGEGTADYEQEMRLITTSIAFDALEKKWRERFNAELAIREALEIEMMGIKGENAELLTEIKALRKAEATQTQELDKAREILMITSSILQERESKACEDSQKITHAAAYLKLGSNPGSGT
;
A
#
# COMPACT_ATOMS: atom_id res chain seq x y z
N LYS A 1 5.70 -31.93 30.89
CA LYS A 1 5.03 -32.96 30.07
C LYS A 1 5.09 -32.48 28.62
N ARG A 2 5.68 -33.26 27.71
CA ARG A 2 5.80 -32.97 26.27
C ARG A 2 4.51 -33.38 25.54
N LYS A 3 4.42 -32.94 24.26
CA LYS A 3 3.65 -33.47 23.12
C LYS A 3 2.17 -33.09 23.05
N SER A 4 1.54 -32.88 21.89
CA SER A 4 1.91 -32.63 20.47
C SER A 4 0.57 -32.58 19.69
N GLU A 5 0.63 -32.29 18.38
CA GLU A 5 -0.39 -32.48 17.32
C GLU A 5 -1.33 -31.28 17.14
N ASP A 6 -1.08 -30.40 16.15
CA ASP A 6 -1.15 -30.59 14.69
C ASP A 6 -2.58 -30.91 14.23
N ASP A 7 -3.23 -29.91 13.64
CA ASP A 7 -4.21 -30.11 12.56
C ASP A 7 -4.24 -28.85 11.68
N GLU A 8 -3.49 -28.95 10.58
CA GLU A 8 -3.62 -28.13 9.37
C GLU A 8 -4.91 -28.52 8.64
N GLU A 9 -5.85 -27.59 8.47
CA GLU A 9 -6.83 -27.69 7.39
C GLU A 9 -7.05 -26.33 6.69
N ARG A 10 -6.09 -26.02 5.83
CA ARG A 10 -6.27 -25.68 4.41
C ARG A 10 -7.63 -25.07 4.02
N MET A 11 -7.82 -23.77 4.25
CA MET A 11 -8.73 -22.97 3.41
C MET A 11 -7.94 -22.38 2.24
N GLN A 12 -8.26 -22.84 1.04
CA GLN A 12 -7.66 -22.37 -0.20
C GLN A 12 -8.18 -20.98 -0.58
N ASP A 13 -7.23 -20.10 -0.93
CA ASP A 13 -7.46 -18.82 -1.59
C ASP A 13 -8.16 -19.03 -2.95
N THR A 14 -9.44 -18.69 -3.04
CA THR A 14 -10.18 -18.60 -4.33
C THR A 14 -10.21 -17.18 -4.89
N LYS A 15 -9.25 -16.32 -4.54
CA LYS A 15 -9.21 -14.91 -4.99
C LYS A 15 -8.14 -14.59 -6.03
N GLY A 16 -7.50 -15.62 -6.61
CA GLY A 16 -6.41 -15.48 -7.59
C GLY A 16 -6.81 -15.45 -9.07
N GLU A 17 -8.03 -15.84 -9.45
CA GLU A 17 -8.34 -16.09 -10.88
C GLU A 17 -9.08 -14.97 -11.62
N ALA A 18 -9.62 -13.96 -10.92
CA ALA A 18 -10.35 -12.86 -11.57
C ALA A 18 -9.46 -11.76 -12.18
N LEU A 19 -8.16 -11.72 -11.86
CA LEU A 19 -7.23 -10.70 -12.39
C LEU A 19 -6.48 -11.14 -13.66
N SER A 20 -6.56 -12.43 -14.04
CA SER A 20 -5.91 -12.96 -15.24
C SER A 20 -6.58 -12.49 -16.54
N TYR A 21 -7.88 -12.15 -16.49
CA TYR A 21 -8.64 -11.81 -17.70
C TYR A 21 -8.54 -10.36 -18.15
N VAL A 22 -7.98 -9.46 -17.32
CA VAL A 22 -7.80 -8.04 -17.68
C VAL A 22 -6.38 -7.76 -18.21
N SER A 23 -5.38 -8.58 -17.85
CA SER A 23 -4.00 -8.41 -18.33
C SER A 23 -3.75 -8.82 -19.79
N LYS A 24 -4.64 -9.59 -20.43
CA LYS A 24 -4.47 -9.98 -21.86
C LYS A 24 -5.00 -8.95 -22.85
N LYS A 25 -5.84 -7.99 -22.42
CA LYS A 25 -6.34 -6.93 -23.30
C LYS A 25 -5.46 -5.68 -23.35
N ALA A 26 -4.49 -5.54 -22.44
CA ALA A 26 -3.57 -4.40 -22.41
C ALA A 26 -2.28 -4.60 -23.22
N LYS A 27 -2.07 -5.77 -23.85
CA LYS A 27 -0.82 -6.09 -24.56
C LYS A 27 -0.91 -6.08 -26.09
N ASN A 28 -2.09 -5.83 -26.66
CA ASN A 28 -2.31 -5.88 -28.12
C ASN A 28 -2.64 -4.54 -28.78
N GLU A 29 -2.64 -3.41 -28.04
CA GLU A 29 -2.80 -2.09 -28.65
C GLU A 29 -1.47 -1.35 -28.86
N ASP A 30 -0.39 -1.76 -28.17
CA ASP A 30 0.91 -1.08 -28.26
C ASP A 30 1.74 -1.50 -29.50
N GLU A 31 1.30 -2.54 -30.22
CA GLU A 31 1.98 -3.02 -31.44
C GLU A 31 1.27 -2.59 -32.75
N LYS A 32 0.09 -1.97 -32.66
CA LYS A 32 -0.68 -1.53 -33.84
C LYS A 32 -0.66 -0.02 -34.11
N GLN A 33 -0.01 0.78 -33.26
CA GLN A 33 0.18 2.21 -33.50
C GLN A 33 1.55 2.58 -34.10
N ARG A 34 2.43 1.60 -34.34
CA ARG A 34 3.74 1.84 -34.99
C ARG A 34 3.73 1.71 -36.53
N SER A 35 2.59 1.40 -37.17
CA SER A 35 2.57 1.09 -38.63
C SER A 35 1.74 2.02 -39.53
N ALA A 36 1.35 3.21 -39.10
CA ALA A 36 0.65 4.14 -39.99
C ALA A 36 1.05 5.59 -39.71
N GLY A 37 1.85 6.18 -40.61
CA GLY A 37 1.98 7.63 -40.65
C GLY A 37 3.37 8.23 -40.87
N TYR A 38 4.36 7.49 -41.35
CA TYR A 38 5.51 8.13 -42.00
C TYR A 38 5.67 7.54 -43.39
N HIS A 39 5.06 8.23 -44.35
CA HIS A 39 5.32 8.05 -45.77
C HIS A 39 6.84 8.11 -45.95
N LEU A 40 7.46 7.00 -46.37
CA LEU A 40 8.85 6.99 -46.82
C LEU A 40 8.92 7.96 -48.01
N MET A 41 9.31 9.21 -47.74
CA MET A 41 9.93 10.03 -48.76
C MET A 41 11.32 9.44 -48.92
N ILE A 42 11.48 8.56 -49.92
CA ILE A 42 12.79 8.09 -50.36
C ILE A 42 13.61 9.35 -50.60
N PRO A 43 14.66 9.65 -49.81
CA PRO A 43 15.48 10.80 -50.09
C PRO A 43 16.20 10.48 -51.39
N VAL A 44 15.90 11.27 -52.42
CA VAL A 44 16.66 11.34 -53.65
C VAL A 44 18.12 11.43 -53.25
N ILE A 45 18.87 10.35 -53.50
CA ILE A 45 20.27 10.21 -53.12
C ILE A 45 21.04 11.37 -53.76
N PRO A 46 21.60 12.32 -52.98
CA PRO A 46 22.59 13.23 -53.49
C PRO A 46 23.84 12.41 -53.76
N PRO A 47 24.50 12.61 -54.92
CA PRO A 47 25.65 11.79 -55.26
C PRO A 47 26.81 12.05 -54.26
N GLN A 48 27.63 11.01 -54.03
CA GLN A 48 28.96 10.98 -53.39
C GLN A 48 29.19 10.80 -51.85
N PHE A 49 28.23 10.42 -50.99
CA PHE A 49 28.57 10.02 -49.60
C PHE A 49 28.77 8.51 -49.45
N SER A 50 30.01 8.04 -49.34
CA SER A 50 30.34 6.62 -49.10
C SER A 50 29.86 6.16 -47.72
N ALA A 51 29.38 4.92 -47.58
CA ALA A 51 28.87 4.34 -46.32
C ALA A 51 29.80 4.53 -45.10
N ALA A 52 31.12 4.42 -45.31
CA ALA A 52 32.11 4.68 -44.26
C ALA A 52 32.04 6.12 -43.72
N LYS A 53 31.80 7.13 -44.56
CA LYS A 53 31.67 8.53 -44.11
C LYS A 53 30.40 8.78 -43.27
N CYS A 54 29.34 7.99 -43.49
CA CYS A 54 28.10 8.11 -42.73
C CYS A 54 28.26 7.62 -41.27
N HIS A 55 28.92 6.48 -41.07
CA HIS A 55 29.16 5.91 -39.74
C HIS A 55 30.05 6.80 -38.83
N HIS A 56 30.96 7.57 -39.44
CA HIS A 56 31.82 8.50 -38.69
C HIS A 56 31.07 9.78 -38.29
N ALA A 57 30.21 10.28 -39.18
CA ALA A 57 29.33 11.41 -38.90
C ALA A 57 28.30 11.07 -37.80
N GLU A 58 27.86 9.82 -37.73
CA GLU A 58 26.96 9.32 -36.68
C GLU A 58 27.58 9.41 -35.29
N LYS A 59 28.88 9.11 -35.14
CA LYS A 59 29.58 9.26 -33.86
C LYS A 59 29.63 10.73 -33.40
N LEU A 60 29.82 11.67 -34.33
CA LEU A 60 29.80 13.10 -34.02
C LEU A 60 28.40 13.57 -33.63
N ALA A 61 27.36 13.12 -34.35
CA ALA A 61 25.96 13.41 -34.03
C ALA A 61 25.58 12.88 -32.63
N ASN A 62 25.95 11.65 -32.31
CA ASN A 62 25.72 11.05 -30.99
C ASN A 62 26.43 11.81 -29.88
N HIS A 63 27.64 12.32 -30.13
CA HIS A 63 28.34 13.17 -29.17
C HIS A 63 27.59 14.48 -28.92
N ILE A 64 27.09 15.13 -29.98
CA ILE A 64 26.30 16.35 -29.86
C ILE A 64 25.02 16.09 -29.05
N HIS A 65 24.33 14.98 -29.32
CA HIS A 65 23.14 14.57 -28.58
C HIS A 65 23.44 14.27 -27.12
N SER A 66 24.44 13.44 -26.83
CA SER A 66 24.80 13.09 -25.45
C SER A 66 25.22 14.31 -24.63
N GLN A 67 25.85 15.30 -25.26
CA GLN A 67 26.45 16.42 -24.54
C GLN A 67 25.56 17.64 -24.42
N LEU A 68 24.69 17.87 -25.41
CA LEU A 68 23.84 19.05 -25.49
C LEU A 68 22.33 18.71 -25.54
N GLY A 69 21.96 17.44 -25.62
CA GLY A 69 20.57 17.00 -25.81
C GLY A 69 20.02 17.25 -27.23
N LEU A 70 20.84 17.79 -28.14
CA LEU A 70 20.41 18.15 -29.50
C LEU A 70 20.36 16.92 -30.42
N ALA A 71 19.19 16.61 -30.98
CA ALA A 71 19.03 15.55 -31.97
C ALA A 71 19.36 16.08 -33.38
N ILE A 72 20.55 15.78 -33.88
CA ILE A 72 21.03 16.20 -35.21
C ILE A 72 21.27 14.96 -36.07
N LEU A 73 20.85 14.98 -37.33
CA LEU A 73 21.11 13.89 -38.26
C LEU A 73 22.62 13.85 -38.63
N PRO A 74 23.22 12.67 -38.84
CA PRO A 74 24.63 12.55 -39.22
C PRO A 74 25.00 13.40 -40.44
N THR A 75 24.12 13.50 -41.43
CA THR A 75 24.30 14.29 -42.66
C THR A 75 24.36 15.80 -42.40
N ASP A 76 23.73 16.25 -41.31
CA ASP A 76 23.59 17.67 -40.95
C ASP A 76 24.66 18.13 -39.96
N VAL A 77 25.58 17.24 -39.57
CA VAL A 77 26.72 17.60 -38.72
C VAL A 77 27.66 18.56 -39.48
N LYS A 78 27.71 19.79 -39.03
CA LYS A 78 28.64 20.84 -39.46
C LYS A 78 29.91 20.81 -38.60
N LEU A 79 31.07 20.85 -39.25
CA LEU A 79 32.36 21.08 -38.57
C LEU A 79 32.67 22.57 -38.46
N ILE A 80 32.40 23.33 -39.52
CA ILE A 80 32.47 24.79 -39.49
C ILE A 80 31.08 25.28 -39.11
N THR A 81 30.91 25.63 -37.85
CA THR A 81 29.67 26.14 -37.26
C THR A 81 29.69 27.67 -37.26
N LYS A 82 28.53 28.28 -37.47
CA LYS A 82 28.33 29.72 -37.36
C LYS A 82 27.92 30.11 -35.93
N PRO A 83 28.02 31.39 -35.53
CA PRO A 83 27.54 31.86 -34.24
C PRO A 83 26.05 31.57 -33.98
N GLU A 84 25.25 31.51 -35.06
CA GLU A 84 23.80 31.24 -35.01
C GLU A 84 23.46 29.73 -35.02
N ASP A 85 24.43 28.85 -35.25
CA ASP A 85 24.19 27.41 -35.20
C ASP A 85 23.98 26.95 -33.75
N LEU A 86 23.14 25.93 -33.56
CA LEU A 86 22.73 25.42 -32.24
C LEU A 86 23.88 24.89 -31.38
N TYR A 87 25.00 24.55 -32.02
CA TYR A 87 26.20 24.06 -31.36
C TYR A 87 27.44 24.61 -32.05
N GLN A 88 28.54 24.63 -31.31
CA GLN A 88 29.87 24.91 -31.79
C GLN A 88 30.86 23.85 -31.31
N TRP A 89 32.05 23.84 -31.89
CA TRP A 89 33.13 22.97 -31.46
C TRP A 89 34.12 23.72 -30.58
N SER A 90 34.27 23.27 -29.34
CA SER A 90 35.36 23.69 -28.46
C SER A 90 36.55 22.78 -28.71
N ILE A 91 37.62 23.32 -29.30
CA ILE A 91 38.85 22.59 -29.60
C ILE A 91 39.77 22.67 -28.37
N LEU A 92 39.95 21.55 -27.69
CA LEU A 92 40.73 21.43 -26.46
C LEU A 92 42.23 21.26 -26.74
N THR A 93 42.58 20.67 -27.89
CA THR A 93 43.98 20.45 -28.31
C THR A 93 44.31 21.34 -29.52
N PRO A 94 45.18 22.36 -29.38
CA PRO A 94 45.48 23.31 -30.44
C PRO A 94 45.92 22.68 -31.77
N GLY A 95 46.69 21.59 -31.72
CA GLY A 95 47.15 20.85 -32.91
C GLY A 95 46.02 20.16 -33.71
N LYS A 96 44.81 20.07 -33.17
CA LYS A 96 43.65 19.49 -33.86
C LYS A 96 42.74 20.52 -34.53
N ALA A 97 43.04 21.82 -34.39
CA ALA A 97 42.23 22.90 -34.99
C ALA A 97 42.14 22.81 -36.52
N ALA A 98 43.18 22.29 -37.18
CA ALA A 98 43.18 22.12 -38.64
C ALA A 98 42.07 21.20 -39.17
N LEU A 99 41.53 20.31 -38.34
CA LEU A 99 40.40 19.44 -38.70
C LEU A 99 39.09 20.24 -38.92
N PHE A 100 39.01 21.46 -38.38
CA PHE A 100 37.83 22.32 -38.45
C PHE A 100 37.94 23.38 -39.55
N ASN A 101 38.93 23.31 -40.44
CA ASN A 101 39.06 24.27 -41.54
C ASN A 101 38.21 23.92 -42.77
N LYS A 102 37.61 22.73 -42.79
CA LYS A 102 36.80 22.21 -43.91
C LYS A 102 35.61 21.42 -43.37
N GLN A 103 34.54 21.36 -44.15
CA GLN A 103 33.37 20.52 -43.84
C GLN A 103 33.67 19.03 -44.06
N LEU A 104 32.88 18.16 -43.41
CA LEU A 104 32.98 16.70 -43.47
C LEU A 104 33.09 16.16 -44.90
N SER A 105 32.33 16.70 -45.86
CA SER A 105 32.35 16.25 -47.26
C SER A 105 33.71 16.44 -47.95
N LYS A 106 34.54 17.38 -47.49
CA LYS A 106 35.82 17.78 -48.08
C LYS A 106 37.04 17.16 -47.39
N HIS A 107 36.83 16.32 -46.38
CA HIS A 107 37.91 15.66 -45.64
C HIS A 107 38.32 14.31 -46.25
N SER A 108 39.58 13.95 -46.05
CA SER A 108 40.10 12.61 -46.38
C SER A 108 39.62 11.57 -45.37
N THR A 109 39.70 10.29 -45.72
CA THR A 109 39.35 9.18 -44.81
C THR A 109 40.17 9.21 -43.51
N GLY A 110 41.46 9.57 -43.58
CA GLY A 110 42.31 9.71 -42.39
C GLY A 110 41.84 10.83 -41.45
N ALA A 111 41.41 11.97 -42.00
CA ALA A 111 40.86 13.06 -41.19
C ALA A 111 39.54 12.68 -40.49
N TYR A 112 38.71 11.83 -41.10
CA TYR A 112 37.51 11.29 -40.46
C TYR A 112 37.82 10.40 -39.26
N ILE A 113 38.82 9.53 -39.37
CA ILE A 113 39.26 8.67 -38.27
C ILE A 113 39.73 9.53 -37.11
N ASP A 114 40.53 10.56 -37.39
CA ASP A 114 41.01 11.53 -36.40
C ASP A 114 39.88 12.31 -35.72
N LEU A 115 38.85 12.70 -36.46
CA LEU A 115 37.65 13.34 -35.91
C LEU A 115 36.89 12.39 -34.97
N CYS A 116 36.63 11.15 -35.40
CA CYS A 116 35.89 10.19 -34.59
C CYS A 116 36.65 9.72 -33.36
N ASN A 117 37.97 9.63 -33.43
CA ASN A 117 38.79 9.28 -32.27
C ASN A 117 39.02 10.48 -31.35
N GLY A 118 39.01 11.69 -31.91
CA GLY A 118 39.25 12.92 -31.16
C GLY A 118 38.01 13.52 -30.49
N VAL A 119 36.80 13.19 -30.94
CA VAL A 119 35.57 13.73 -30.35
C VAL A 119 35.42 13.28 -28.89
N GLY A 120 35.15 14.24 -28.00
CA GLY A 120 35.09 14.04 -26.54
C GLY A 120 36.46 14.09 -25.84
N VAL A 121 37.57 14.02 -26.58
CA VAL A 121 38.94 14.03 -26.03
C VAL A 121 39.69 15.30 -26.42
N HIS A 122 39.81 15.57 -27.72
CA HIS A 122 40.53 16.71 -28.28
C HIS A 122 39.63 17.88 -28.63
N PHE A 123 38.33 17.62 -28.76
CA PHE A 123 37.32 18.64 -29.00
C PHE A 123 35.96 18.13 -28.52
N LYS A 124 35.05 19.04 -28.20
CA LYS A 124 33.69 18.70 -27.77
C LYS A 124 32.67 19.67 -28.35
N ALA A 125 31.45 19.18 -28.57
CA ALA A 125 30.32 20.03 -28.84
C ALA A 125 30.01 20.88 -27.59
N VAL A 126 29.83 22.18 -27.81
CA VAL A 126 29.36 23.16 -26.83
C VAL A 126 28.16 23.89 -27.41
N LEU A 127 27.29 24.43 -26.56
CA LEU A 127 26.14 25.21 -27.00
C LEU A 127 26.61 26.46 -27.78
N GLY A 128 25.92 26.81 -28.86
CA GLY A 128 26.24 28.02 -29.62
C GLY A 128 25.98 29.27 -28.78
N GLU A 129 26.87 30.25 -28.82
CA GLU A 129 26.80 31.47 -28.00
C GLU A 129 25.50 32.28 -28.22
N GLY A 130 24.86 32.16 -29.39
CA GLY A 130 23.58 32.79 -29.73
C GLY A 130 22.31 32.02 -29.33
N THR A 131 22.40 30.92 -28.57
CA THR A 131 21.30 29.96 -28.39
C THR A 131 20.66 29.96 -26.99
N ALA A 132 20.91 31.01 -26.19
CA ALA A 132 20.44 31.12 -24.81
C ALA A 132 18.93 30.90 -24.62
N ASP A 133 18.12 31.19 -25.64
CA ASP A 133 16.66 30.98 -25.64
C ASP A 133 16.28 29.49 -25.58
N TYR A 134 17.01 28.63 -26.31
CA TYR A 134 16.76 27.18 -26.33
C TYR A 134 17.14 26.49 -25.00
N GLU A 135 18.22 26.93 -24.35
CA GLU A 135 18.60 26.41 -23.03
C GLU A 135 17.56 26.78 -21.96
N GLN A 136 17.07 28.01 -22.00
CA GLN A 136 16.02 28.50 -21.11
C GLN A 136 14.72 27.71 -21.31
N GLU A 137 14.30 27.50 -22.56
CA GLU A 137 13.11 26.73 -22.92
C GLU A 137 13.21 25.27 -22.47
N MET A 138 14.36 24.61 -22.71
CA MET A 138 14.58 23.23 -22.25
C MET A 138 14.58 23.11 -20.73
N ARG A 139 15.12 24.10 -20.00
CA ARG A 139 15.01 24.14 -18.54
C ARG A 139 13.57 24.31 -18.08
N LEU A 140 12.78 25.17 -18.74
CA LEU A 140 11.37 25.38 -18.41
C LEU A 140 10.55 24.11 -18.62
N ILE A 141 10.73 23.42 -19.76
CA ILE A 141 10.06 22.15 -20.06
C ILE A 141 10.42 21.09 -19.02
N THR A 142 11.72 20.93 -18.73
CA THR A 142 12.18 19.96 -17.72
C THR A 142 11.60 20.25 -16.34
N THR A 143 11.53 21.53 -15.98
CA THR A 143 10.96 21.97 -14.70
C THR A 143 9.46 21.71 -14.66
N SER A 144 8.73 22.01 -15.73
CA SER A 144 7.29 21.74 -15.84
C SER A 144 6.97 20.26 -15.65
N ILE A 145 7.69 19.36 -16.33
CA ILE A 145 7.51 17.91 -16.19
C ILE A 145 7.78 17.45 -14.76
N ALA A 146 8.80 18.00 -14.10
CA ALA A 146 9.11 17.69 -12.71
C ALA A 146 7.99 18.16 -11.75
N PHE A 147 7.40 19.33 -12.01
CA PHE A 147 6.24 19.83 -11.27
C PHE A 147 5.01 18.94 -11.45
N ASP A 148 4.69 18.53 -12.69
CA ASP A 148 3.56 17.64 -12.97
C ASP A 148 3.71 16.30 -12.24
N ALA A 149 4.92 15.74 -12.23
CA ALA A 149 5.22 14.51 -11.51
C ALA A 149 5.05 14.66 -9.99
N LEU A 150 5.45 15.83 -9.44
CA LEU A 150 5.28 16.14 -8.03
C LEU A 150 3.80 16.33 -7.67
N GLU A 151 3.03 17.04 -8.48
CA GLU A 151 1.60 17.24 -8.27
C GLU A 151 0.85 15.90 -8.30
N LYS A 152 1.16 15.04 -9.28
CA LYS A 152 0.59 13.68 -9.35
C LYS A 152 0.85 12.91 -8.07
N LYS A 153 2.10 12.91 -7.59
CA LYS A 153 2.48 12.21 -6.33
C LYS A 153 1.74 12.77 -5.12
N TRP A 154 1.56 14.08 -5.03
CA TRP A 154 0.79 14.71 -3.97
C TRP A 154 -0.68 14.31 -4.00
N ARG A 155 -1.29 14.29 -5.19
CA ARG A 155 -2.68 13.88 -5.38
C ARG A 155 -2.90 12.43 -4.93
N GLU A 156 -2.00 11.53 -5.32
CA GLU A 156 -2.05 10.12 -4.92
C GLU A 156 -1.93 9.95 -3.41
N ARG A 157 -1.01 10.66 -2.75
CA ARG A 157 -0.87 10.62 -1.29
C ARG A 157 -2.10 11.15 -0.58
N PHE A 158 -2.62 12.31 -1.01
CA PHE A 158 -3.79 12.91 -0.42
C PHE A 158 -5.03 12.00 -0.53
N ASN A 159 -5.23 11.37 -1.70
CA ASN A 159 -6.33 10.43 -1.89
C ASN A 159 -6.19 9.18 -1.00
N ALA A 160 -4.97 8.66 -0.82
CA ALA A 160 -4.72 7.54 0.09
C ALA A 160 -4.99 7.92 1.55
N GLU A 161 -4.57 9.12 1.97
CA GLU A 161 -4.86 9.64 3.32
C GLU A 161 -6.36 9.84 3.56
N LEU A 162 -7.09 10.30 2.55
CA LEU A 162 -8.55 10.46 2.62
C LEU A 162 -9.23 9.09 2.79
N ALA A 163 -8.84 8.09 1.99
CA ALA A 163 -9.40 6.74 2.08
C ALA A 163 -9.16 6.10 3.46
N ILE A 164 -7.98 6.30 4.06
CA ILE A 164 -7.68 5.82 5.41
C ILE A 164 -8.59 6.50 6.44
N ARG A 165 -8.81 7.81 6.32
CA ARG A 165 -9.69 8.56 7.23
C ARG A 165 -11.13 8.07 7.15
N GLU A 166 -11.66 7.90 5.94
CA GLU A 166 -13.02 7.42 5.72
C GLU A 166 -13.21 6.00 6.29
N ALA A 167 -12.23 5.10 6.10
CA ALA A 167 -12.29 3.76 6.68
C ALA A 167 -12.32 3.78 8.21
N LEU A 168 -11.47 4.61 8.84
CA LEU A 168 -11.46 4.77 10.29
C LEU A 168 -12.77 5.37 10.83
N GLU A 169 -13.39 6.28 10.08
CA GLU A 169 -14.68 6.85 10.47
C GLU A 169 -15.80 5.80 10.46
N ILE A 170 -15.81 4.92 9.44
CA ILE A 170 -16.75 3.79 9.36
C ILE A 170 -16.55 2.83 10.55
N GLU A 171 -15.31 2.44 10.83
CA GLU A 171 -15.00 1.57 11.99
C GLU A 171 -15.41 2.21 13.31
N MET A 172 -15.13 3.50 13.49
CA MET A 172 -15.50 4.25 14.69
C MET A 172 -17.02 4.31 14.87
N MET A 173 -17.77 4.51 13.79
CA MET A 173 -19.24 4.45 13.83
C MET A 173 -19.75 3.05 14.22
N GLY A 174 -19.13 1.99 13.70
CA GLY A 174 -19.44 0.60 14.06
C GLY A 174 -19.22 0.32 15.55
N ILE A 175 -18.01 0.59 16.05
CA ILE A 175 -17.65 0.41 17.46
C ILE A 175 -18.56 1.24 18.37
N LYS A 176 -18.91 2.47 17.98
CA LYS A 176 -19.84 3.31 18.74
C LYS A 176 -21.25 2.70 18.80
N GLY A 177 -21.71 2.08 17.71
CA GLY A 177 -22.97 1.34 17.66
C GLY A 177 -22.98 0.14 18.60
N GLU A 178 -21.96 -0.71 18.51
CA GLU A 178 -21.78 -1.89 19.38
C GLU A 178 -21.71 -1.50 20.86
N ASN A 179 -20.99 -0.43 21.20
CA ASN A 179 -20.92 0.08 22.56
C ASN A 179 -22.29 0.55 23.08
N ALA A 180 -23.15 1.10 22.22
CA ALA A 180 -24.50 1.51 22.60
C ALA A 180 -25.38 0.29 22.89
N GLU A 181 -25.27 -0.78 22.09
CA GLU A 181 -26.00 -2.04 22.28
C GLU A 181 -25.52 -2.79 23.54
N LEU A 182 -24.22 -2.93 23.73
CA LEU A 182 -23.67 -3.53 24.95
C LEU A 182 -24.13 -2.78 26.21
N LEU A 183 -24.23 -1.45 26.15
CA LEU A 183 -24.72 -0.65 27.26
C LEU A 183 -26.20 -0.90 27.57
N THR A 184 -27.04 -1.11 26.55
CA THR A 184 -28.46 -1.44 26.76
C THR A 184 -28.62 -2.84 27.34
N GLU A 185 -27.85 -3.81 26.87
CA GLU A 185 -27.86 -5.18 27.37
C GLU A 185 -27.40 -5.24 28.84
N ILE A 186 -26.30 -4.58 29.19
CA ILE A 186 -25.82 -4.53 30.59
C ILE A 186 -26.88 -3.93 31.52
N LYS A 187 -27.61 -2.90 31.07
CA LYS A 187 -28.70 -2.31 31.87
C LYS A 187 -29.86 -3.29 32.04
N ALA A 188 -30.22 -4.03 31.00
CA ALA A 188 -31.28 -5.03 31.06
C ALA A 188 -30.90 -6.19 32.01
N LEU A 189 -29.67 -6.70 31.90
CA LEU A 189 -29.15 -7.75 32.77
C LEU A 189 -29.15 -7.32 34.24
N ARG A 190 -28.66 -6.11 34.55
CA ARG A 190 -28.71 -5.58 35.93
C ARG A 190 -30.12 -5.48 36.49
N LYS A 191 -31.11 -5.12 35.66
CA LYS A 191 -32.51 -5.05 36.07
C LYS A 191 -33.09 -6.46 36.34
N ALA A 192 -32.75 -7.43 35.49
CA ALA A 192 -33.15 -8.81 35.68
C ALA A 192 -32.54 -9.40 36.96
N GLU A 193 -31.25 -9.19 37.18
CA GLU A 193 -30.52 -9.63 38.38
C GLU A 193 -31.10 -9.01 39.67
N ALA A 194 -31.45 -7.73 39.65
CA ALA A 194 -32.11 -7.07 40.77
C ALA A 194 -33.47 -7.70 41.09
N THR A 195 -34.24 -8.08 40.06
CA THR A 195 -35.53 -8.75 40.23
C THR A 195 -35.35 -10.15 40.82
N GLN A 196 -34.38 -10.91 40.30
CA GLN A 196 -34.04 -12.24 40.80
C GLN A 196 -33.58 -12.20 42.28
N THR A 197 -32.76 -11.22 42.63
CA THR A 197 -32.28 -11.04 44.01
C THR A 197 -33.45 -10.79 44.96
N GLN A 198 -34.38 -9.92 44.56
CA GLN A 198 -35.58 -9.64 45.35
C GLN A 198 -36.47 -10.89 45.55
N GLU A 199 -36.62 -11.71 44.52
CA GLU A 199 -37.38 -12.97 44.62
C GLU A 199 -36.70 -13.98 45.54
N LEU A 200 -35.37 -14.10 45.45
CA LEU A 200 -34.59 -14.96 46.35
C LEU A 200 -34.71 -14.51 47.81
N ASP A 201 -34.71 -13.21 48.08
CA ASP A 201 -34.86 -12.70 49.44
C ASP A 201 -36.26 -12.95 50.01
N LYS A 202 -37.32 -12.82 49.19
CA LYS A 202 -38.68 -13.24 49.59
C LYS A 202 -38.75 -14.74 49.88
N ALA A 203 -38.12 -15.57 49.04
CA ALA A 203 -38.09 -17.02 49.25
C ALA A 203 -37.35 -17.39 50.55
N ARG A 204 -36.24 -16.70 50.86
CA ARG A 204 -35.51 -16.85 52.13
C ARG A 204 -36.37 -16.46 53.32
N GLU A 205 -37.12 -15.37 53.24
CA GLU A 205 -38.03 -14.94 54.30
C GLU A 205 -39.12 -15.99 54.57
N ILE A 206 -39.75 -16.53 53.51
CA ILE A 206 -40.75 -17.60 53.63
C ILE A 206 -40.14 -18.85 54.27
N LEU A 207 -38.93 -19.24 53.85
CA LEU A 207 -38.22 -20.38 54.43
C LEU A 207 -37.94 -20.18 55.92
N MET A 208 -37.48 -18.99 56.31
CA MET A 208 -37.21 -18.63 57.71
C MET A 208 -38.49 -18.73 58.56
N ILE A 209 -39.60 -18.14 58.10
CA ILE A 209 -40.89 -18.22 58.78
C ILE A 209 -41.33 -19.67 58.95
N THR A 210 -41.24 -20.46 57.87
CA THR A 210 -41.63 -21.88 57.88
C THR A 210 -40.77 -22.69 58.86
N SER A 211 -39.46 -22.44 58.89
CA SER A 211 -38.53 -23.09 59.81
C SER A 211 -38.88 -22.79 61.27
N SER A 212 -39.20 -21.53 61.61
CA SER A 212 -39.63 -21.16 62.96
C SER A 212 -40.91 -21.87 63.38
N ILE A 213 -41.90 -21.96 62.49
CA ILE A 213 -43.16 -22.67 62.76
C ILE A 213 -42.92 -24.17 62.99
N LEU A 214 -42.05 -24.79 62.19
CA LEU A 214 -41.72 -26.21 62.34
C LEU A 214 -41.00 -26.47 63.66
N GLN A 215 -40.03 -25.64 64.03
CA GLN A 215 -39.31 -25.75 65.30
C GLN A 215 -40.24 -25.57 66.52
N GLU A 216 -41.19 -24.64 66.45
CA GLU A 216 -42.21 -24.45 67.49
C GLU A 216 -43.10 -25.70 67.63
N ARG A 217 -43.56 -26.28 66.51
CA ARG A 217 -44.36 -27.51 66.51
C ARG A 217 -43.58 -28.70 67.07
N GLU A 218 -42.31 -28.83 66.73
CA GLU A 218 -41.44 -29.89 67.23
C GLU A 218 -41.24 -29.76 68.76
N SER A 219 -40.95 -28.54 69.24
CA SER A 219 -40.84 -28.25 70.68
C SER A 219 -42.12 -28.63 71.43
N LYS A 220 -43.28 -28.24 70.90
CA LYS A 220 -44.59 -28.57 71.47
C LYS A 220 -44.88 -30.08 71.48
N ALA A 221 -44.58 -30.77 70.36
CA ALA A 221 -44.75 -32.22 70.27
C ALA A 221 -43.84 -32.97 71.26
N CYS A 222 -42.62 -32.47 71.49
CA CYS A 222 -41.70 -33.01 72.49
C CYS A 222 -42.26 -32.83 73.92
N GLU A 223 -42.79 -31.64 74.23
CA GLU A 223 -43.42 -31.35 75.52
C GLU A 223 -44.65 -32.26 75.77
N ASP A 224 -45.52 -32.39 74.76
CA ASP A 224 -46.71 -33.25 74.84
C ASP A 224 -46.32 -34.73 75.03
N SER A 225 -45.31 -35.22 74.31
CA SER A 225 -44.76 -36.58 74.46
C SER A 225 -44.21 -36.82 75.87
N GLN A 226 -43.50 -35.84 76.45
CA GLN A 226 -42.98 -35.91 77.81
C GLN A 226 -44.12 -36.00 78.84
N LYS A 227 -45.17 -35.17 78.69
CA LYS A 227 -46.37 -35.21 79.54
C LYS A 227 -47.05 -36.58 79.51
N ILE A 228 -47.22 -37.16 78.32
CA ILE A 228 -47.79 -38.51 78.15
C ILE A 228 -46.94 -39.56 78.85
N THR A 229 -45.61 -39.48 78.70
CA THR A 229 -44.66 -40.40 79.34
C THR A 229 -44.75 -40.32 80.87
N HIS A 230 -44.80 -39.12 81.45
CA HIS A 230 -44.98 -38.94 82.89
C HIS A 230 -46.32 -39.52 83.37
N ALA A 231 -47.42 -39.23 82.68
CA ALA A 231 -48.74 -39.76 83.03
C ALA A 231 -48.77 -41.29 83.01
N ALA A 232 -48.17 -41.92 82.00
CA ALA A 232 -48.05 -43.38 81.90
C ALA A 232 -47.23 -43.98 83.07
N ALA A 233 -46.15 -43.32 83.50
CA ALA A 233 -45.36 -43.76 84.65
C ALA A 233 -46.16 -43.73 85.97
N TYR A 234 -46.95 -42.68 86.20
CA TYR A 234 -47.83 -42.59 87.37
C TYR A 234 -48.88 -43.71 87.41
N LEU A 235 -49.53 -44.01 86.27
CA LEU A 235 -50.49 -45.12 86.18
C LEU A 235 -49.85 -46.47 86.47
N LYS A 236 -48.59 -46.68 86.06
CA LYS A 236 -47.84 -47.90 86.30
C LYS A 236 -47.45 -48.08 87.77
N LEU A 237 -47.08 -47.01 88.48
CA LEU A 237 -46.78 -47.03 89.92
C LEU A 237 -48.03 -47.21 90.80
N GLY A 238 -49.19 -46.72 90.36
CA GLY A 238 -50.47 -46.98 91.01
C GLY A 238 -50.94 -48.43 90.90
N SER A 239 -50.37 -49.20 89.96
CA SER A 239 -50.62 -50.63 89.76
C SER A 239 -49.55 -51.48 90.46
N ASN A 240 -49.27 -51.22 91.73
CA ASN A 240 -48.40 -52.08 92.52
C ASN A 240 -49.20 -53.33 92.96
N PRO A 241 -48.75 -54.57 92.68
CA PRO A 241 -49.44 -55.78 93.12
C PRO A 241 -49.16 -56.01 94.61
N GLY A 242 -49.80 -55.21 95.46
CA GLY A 242 -49.72 -55.34 96.92
C GLY A 242 -50.95 -56.01 97.49
N SER A 243 -50.75 -57.14 98.16
CA SER A 243 -51.69 -57.90 99.00
C SER A 243 -52.67 -58.85 98.29
N GLY A 244 -52.11 -59.91 97.70
CA GLY A 244 -52.71 -61.24 97.80
C GLY A 244 -51.86 -62.11 98.71
N THR A 245 -52.19 -62.16 100.00
CA THR A 245 -52.02 -63.27 100.95
C THR A 245 -52.81 -62.95 102.21
#